data_AF-A0A2R6I2A4-F1
#
_entry.id   AF-A0A2R6I2A4-F1
#
_cell.length_a   1.000
_cell.length_b   1.000
_cell.length_c   1.000
_cell.angle_alpha   90.00
_cell.angle_beta   90.00
_cell.angle_gamma   90.00
#
_symmetry.space_group_name_H-M   'P 1'
#
loop_
_entity.id
_entity.type
_entity.pdbx_description
1 polymer ?
#
loop_
_entity_poly.entity_id
_entity_poly.type
_entity_poly.pdbx_seq_one_letter_code
_entity_poly.pdbx_strand_id
1 'polypeptide(L)'
;MLSDIDNVRKLMLLLGDEGFTDALTQAEELVDDANRTLDRVEQIEDDAAQAVREANETLVAVDRRLDKVDETISLLEAKIEAGFSLGFLIFAADAYFADNLFLAAGLAFLGLLGAGQLLVTLRNIPQVEKVSEGIGYVLDAVRGRGSDNTAGQPGPDGRERREGANVQQRREGVDERARRDSADTRARRDPR
;
A
#
# COMPACT_ATOMS: atom_id res chain seq x y z
N MET A 1 -69.93 -27.26 49.45
CA MET A 1 -69.33 -28.51 49.96
C MET A 1 -69.53 -29.70 49.03
N LEU A 2 -70.74 -30.22 48.78
CA LEU A 2 -70.93 -31.32 47.79
C LEU A 2 -70.55 -30.92 46.34
N SER A 3 -70.83 -29.67 45.95
CA SER A 3 -70.46 -29.13 44.62
C SER A 3 -68.95 -28.96 44.44
N ASP A 4 -68.19 -28.77 45.52
CA ASP A 4 -66.74 -28.55 45.44
C ASP A 4 -66.01 -29.87 45.24
N ILE A 5 -66.51 -30.95 45.85
CA ILE A 5 -65.97 -32.31 45.72
C ILE A 5 -66.19 -32.85 44.30
N ASP A 6 -67.36 -32.61 43.70
CA ASP A 6 -67.62 -33.02 42.31
C ASP A 6 -66.79 -32.21 41.30
N ASN A 7 -66.54 -30.92 41.57
CA ASN A 7 -65.67 -30.11 40.73
C ASN A 7 -64.21 -30.57 40.79
N VAL A 8 -63.72 -30.90 41.99
CA VAL A 8 -62.37 -31.45 42.18
C VAL A 8 -62.22 -32.81 41.48
N ARG A 9 -63.27 -33.64 41.49
CA ARG A 9 -63.27 -34.94 40.80
C ARG A 9 -63.28 -34.80 39.28
N LYS A 10 -64.06 -33.85 38.74
CA LYS A 10 -64.04 -33.49 37.32
C LYS A 10 -62.69 -32.92 36.90
N LEU A 11 -62.08 -32.06 37.73
CA LEU A 11 -60.73 -31.55 37.51
C LEU A 11 -59.69 -32.67 37.53
N MET A 12 -59.77 -33.62 38.47
CA MET A 12 -58.89 -34.77 38.50
C MET A 12 -59.04 -35.68 37.27
N LEU A 13 -60.27 -35.85 36.76
CA LEU A 13 -60.51 -36.60 35.53
C LEU A 13 -60.02 -35.86 34.28
N LEU A 14 -60.07 -34.53 34.27
CA LEU A 14 -59.55 -33.71 33.17
C LEU A 14 -58.02 -33.59 33.17
N LEU A 15 -57.39 -33.53 34.36
CA LEU A 15 -55.93 -33.55 34.52
C LEU A 15 -55.33 -34.94 34.36
N GLY A 16 -56.11 -36.00 34.58
CA GLY A 16 -55.73 -37.39 34.33
C GLY A 16 -56.09 -37.89 32.94
N ASP A 17 -56.63 -37.02 32.08
CA ASP A 17 -56.97 -37.36 30.69
C ASP A 17 -55.69 -37.46 29.86
N GLU A 18 -55.59 -38.51 29.04
CA GLU A 18 -54.41 -38.78 28.20
C GLU A 18 -54.07 -37.57 27.32
N GLY A 19 -55.10 -36.83 26.86
CA GLY A 19 -54.92 -35.61 26.07
C GLY A 19 -54.24 -34.45 26.80
N PHE A 20 -54.36 -34.32 28.12
CA PHE A 20 -53.64 -33.29 28.89
C PHE A 20 -52.15 -33.66 29.05
N THR A 21 -51.88 -34.95 29.25
CA THR A 21 -50.51 -35.47 29.39
C THR A 21 -49.75 -35.41 28.06
N ASP A 22 -50.44 -35.72 26.95
CA ASP A 22 -49.89 -35.56 25.59
C ASP A 22 -49.62 -34.09 25.26
N ALA A 23 -50.50 -33.17 25.65
CA ALA A 23 -50.28 -31.74 25.45
C ALA A 23 -49.07 -31.22 26.24
N LEU A 24 -48.87 -31.70 27.46
CA LEU A 24 -47.67 -31.37 28.25
C LEU A 24 -46.39 -31.95 27.61
N THR A 25 -46.46 -33.18 27.11
CA THR A 25 -45.34 -33.84 26.44
C THR A 25 -44.96 -33.10 25.15
N GLN A 26 -45.96 -32.66 24.35
CA GLN A 26 -45.72 -31.84 23.15
C GLN A 26 -45.18 -30.46 23.49
N ALA A 27 -45.63 -29.85 24.59
CA ALA A 27 -45.10 -28.57 25.05
C ALA A 27 -43.63 -28.70 25.49
N GLU A 28 -43.27 -29.79 26.15
CA GLU A 28 -41.88 -30.09 26.53
C GLU A 28 -41.00 -30.30 25.29
N GLU A 29 -41.46 -31.09 24.31
CA GLU A 29 -40.74 -31.32 23.06
C GLU A 29 -40.55 -30.03 22.25
N LEU A 30 -41.55 -29.15 22.22
CA LEU A 30 -41.47 -27.84 21.58
C LEU A 30 -40.47 -26.90 22.28
N VAL A 31 -40.43 -26.93 23.61
CA VAL A 31 -39.46 -26.15 24.40
C VAL A 31 -38.04 -26.65 24.15
N ASP A 32 -37.84 -27.97 24.07
CA ASP A 32 -36.54 -28.54 23.73
C ASP A 32 -36.09 -28.22 22.31
N ASP A 33 -37.00 -28.21 21.33
CA ASP A 33 -36.72 -27.76 19.97
C ASP A 33 -36.38 -26.27 19.91
N ALA A 34 -37.10 -25.45 20.68
CA ALA A 34 -36.83 -24.02 20.78
C ALA A 34 -35.44 -23.76 21.39
N ASN A 35 -35.08 -24.46 22.47
CA ASN A 35 -33.76 -24.35 23.09
C ASN A 35 -32.65 -24.75 22.11
N ARG A 36 -32.79 -25.89 21.41
CA ARG A 36 -31.84 -26.32 20.37
C ARG A 36 -31.70 -25.31 19.24
N THR A 37 -32.79 -24.63 18.89
CA THR A 37 -32.76 -23.58 17.86
C THR A 37 -32.04 -22.34 18.36
N LEU A 38 -32.27 -21.92 19.61
CA LEU A 38 -31.58 -20.79 20.22
C LEU A 38 -30.07 -21.02 20.34
N ASP A 39 -29.65 -22.21 20.77
CA ASP A 39 -28.22 -22.57 20.82
C ASP A 39 -27.56 -22.47 19.44
N ARG A 40 -28.27 -22.89 18.39
CA ARG A 40 -27.77 -22.77 17.01
C ARG A 40 -27.71 -21.32 16.56
N VAL A 41 -28.68 -20.49 16.94
CA VAL A 41 -28.69 -19.06 16.60
C VAL A 41 -27.55 -18.33 17.30
N GLU A 42 -27.29 -18.61 18.57
CA GLU A 42 -26.17 -18.04 19.33
C GLU A 42 -24.84 -18.39 18.66
N GLN A 43 -24.66 -19.64 18.25
CA GLN A 43 -23.46 -20.05 17.52
C GLN A 43 -23.30 -19.33 16.17
N ILE A 44 -24.39 -19.14 15.42
CA ILE A 44 -24.37 -18.38 14.16
C ILE A 44 -24.06 -16.90 14.41
N GLU A 45 -24.58 -16.32 15.49
CA GLU A 45 -24.30 -14.93 15.87
C GLU A 45 -22.83 -14.74 16.22
N ASP A 46 -22.24 -15.66 16.98
CA ASP A 46 -20.82 -15.65 17.32
C ASP A 46 -19.93 -15.75 16.07
N ASP A 47 -20.24 -16.69 15.16
CA ASP A 47 -19.53 -16.86 13.89
C ASP A 47 -19.65 -15.59 13.02
N ALA A 48 -20.84 -14.99 12.95
CA ALA A 48 -21.07 -13.75 12.21
C ALA A 48 -20.30 -12.56 12.84
N ALA A 49 -20.31 -12.45 14.17
CA ALA A 49 -19.58 -11.41 14.89
C ALA A 49 -18.06 -11.56 14.72
N GLN A 50 -17.56 -12.79 14.63
CA GLN A 50 -16.17 -13.06 14.30
C GLN A 50 -15.84 -12.68 12.86
N ALA A 51 -16.67 -13.08 11.89
CA ALA A 51 -16.48 -12.75 10.48
C ALA A 51 -16.48 -11.23 10.24
N VAL A 52 -17.36 -10.47 10.91
CA VAL A 52 -17.39 -9.00 10.82
C VAL A 52 -16.10 -8.39 11.39
N ARG A 53 -15.58 -8.91 12.50
CA ARG A 53 -14.30 -8.43 13.06
C ARG A 53 -13.14 -8.68 12.11
N GLU A 54 -13.05 -9.87 11.53
CA GLU A 54 -12.01 -10.23 10.55
C GLU A 54 -12.13 -9.39 9.26
N ALA A 55 -13.36 -9.15 8.79
CA ALA A 55 -13.61 -8.27 7.66
C ALA A 55 -13.15 -6.84 7.96
N ASN A 56 -13.42 -6.31 9.15
CA ASN A 56 -12.99 -4.98 9.56
C ASN A 56 -11.45 -4.86 9.62
N GLU A 57 -10.76 -5.86 10.16
CA GLU A 57 -9.29 -5.91 10.15
C GLU A 57 -8.73 -5.94 8.72
N THR A 58 -9.37 -6.71 7.83
CA THR A 58 -9.01 -6.77 6.42
C THR A 58 -9.22 -5.43 5.72
N LEU A 59 -10.32 -4.73 5.99
CA LEU A 59 -10.59 -3.41 5.45
C LEU A 59 -9.53 -2.39 5.89
N VAL A 60 -9.13 -2.40 7.15
CA VAL A 60 -8.03 -1.56 7.65
C VAL A 60 -6.71 -1.90 6.94
N ALA A 61 -6.45 -3.18 6.64
CA ALA A 61 -5.26 -3.57 5.88
C ALA A 61 -5.33 -3.11 4.41
N VAL A 62 -6.51 -3.07 3.80
CA VAL A 62 -6.73 -2.52 2.46
C VAL A 62 -6.50 -1.01 2.44
N ASP A 63 -7.01 -0.28 3.43
CA ASP A 63 -6.84 1.17 3.56
C ASP A 63 -5.36 1.58 3.55
N ARG A 64 -4.54 0.91 4.38
CA ARG A 64 -3.07 1.12 4.39
C ARG A 64 -2.37 0.77 3.08
N ARG A 65 -2.95 -0.11 2.27
CA ARG A 65 -2.41 -0.44 0.93
C ARG A 65 -2.80 0.65 -0.07
N LEU A 66 -4.00 1.21 0.03
CA LEU A 66 -4.44 2.31 -0.82
C LEU A 66 -3.59 3.56 -0.58
N ASP A 67 -3.26 3.90 0.67
CA ASP A 67 -2.33 5.00 0.99
C ASP A 67 -0.98 4.86 0.25
N LYS A 68 -0.44 3.64 0.20
CA LYS A 68 0.82 3.36 -0.52
C LYS A 68 0.65 3.42 -2.03
N VAL A 69 -0.52 3.05 -2.55
CA VAL A 69 -0.83 3.16 -3.97
C VAL A 69 -0.91 4.63 -4.36
N ASP A 70 -1.58 5.46 -3.56
CA ASP A 70 -1.66 6.91 -3.78
C ASP A 70 -0.27 7.56 -3.73
N GLU A 71 0.58 7.19 -2.78
CA GLU A 71 1.99 7.61 -2.73
C GLU A 71 2.75 7.19 -4.01
N THR A 72 2.52 5.97 -4.50
CA THR A 72 3.15 5.47 -5.72
C THR A 72 2.66 6.19 -6.97
N ILE A 73 1.36 6.49 -7.05
CA ILE A 73 0.76 7.25 -8.16
C ILE A 73 1.35 8.66 -8.18
N SER A 74 1.44 9.32 -7.02
CA SER A 74 2.02 10.65 -6.90
C SER A 74 3.50 10.68 -7.33
N LEU A 75 4.27 9.66 -6.96
CA LEU A 75 5.67 9.54 -7.38
C LEU A 75 5.80 9.25 -8.89
N LEU A 76 4.89 8.46 -9.46
CA LEU A 76 4.84 8.20 -10.90
C LEU A 76 4.48 9.47 -11.68
N GLU A 77 3.50 10.23 -11.22
CA GLU A 77 3.08 11.52 -11.79
C GLU A 77 4.24 12.51 -11.80
N ALA A 78 4.91 12.70 -10.65
CA ALA A 78 6.09 13.56 -10.56
C ALA A 78 7.21 13.12 -11.51
N LYS A 79 7.45 11.81 -11.68
CA LYS A 79 8.49 11.32 -12.57
C LYS A 79 8.16 11.57 -14.05
N ILE A 80 6.90 11.37 -14.43
CA ILE A 80 6.42 11.63 -15.80
C ILE A 80 6.49 13.13 -16.10
N GLU A 81 6.01 13.96 -15.18
CA GLU A 81 6.02 15.42 -15.32
C GLU A 81 7.44 15.99 -15.38
N ALA A 82 8.37 15.49 -14.56
CA ALA A 82 9.78 15.85 -14.63
C ALA A 82 10.40 15.46 -15.98
N GLY A 83 10.06 14.27 -16.49
CA GLY A 83 10.52 13.78 -17.79
C GLY A 83 10.04 14.66 -18.96
N PHE A 84 8.75 15.03 -18.97
CA PHE A 84 8.21 15.92 -19.98
C PHE A 84 8.79 17.33 -19.89
N SER A 85 8.90 17.89 -18.70
CA SER A 85 9.47 19.24 -18.48
C SER A 85 10.91 19.32 -18.97
N LEU A 86 11.71 18.31 -18.63
CA LEU A 86 13.10 18.20 -19.08
C LEU A 86 13.18 18.03 -20.60
N GLY A 87 12.34 17.16 -21.18
CA GLY A 87 12.25 16.96 -22.61
C GLY A 87 11.94 18.26 -23.36
N PHE A 88 10.90 18.98 -22.94
CA PHE A 88 10.52 20.26 -23.54
C PHE A 88 11.64 21.30 -23.47
N LEU A 89 12.40 21.37 -22.38
CA LEU A 89 13.55 22.28 -22.27
C LEU A 89 14.71 21.87 -23.20
N ILE A 90 15.00 20.59 -23.34
CA ILE A 90 16.02 20.10 -24.28
C ILE A 90 15.62 20.42 -25.73
N PHE A 91 14.37 20.15 -26.11
CA PHE A 91 13.87 20.47 -27.44
C PHE A 91 13.77 21.98 -27.69
N ALA A 92 13.48 22.78 -26.65
CA ALA A 92 13.50 24.24 -26.75
C ALA A 92 14.91 24.77 -27.05
N ALA A 93 15.94 24.22 -26.40
CA ALA A 93 17.32 24.56 -26.67
C ALA A 93 17.73 24.18 -28.09
N ASP A 94 17.38 22.97 -28.53
CA ASP A 94 17.63 22.52 -29.91
C ASP A 94 16.94 23.42 -30.95
N ALA A 95 15.66 23.73 -30.74
CA ALA A 95 14.89 24.63 -31.60
C ALA A 95 15.47 26.05 -31.63
N TYR A 96 16.03 26.52 -30.51
CA TYR A 96 16.70 27.83 -30.42
C TYR A 96 17.98 27.86 -31.27
N PHE A 97 18.82 26.82 -31.17
CA PHE A 97 20.03 26.71 -31.98
C PHE A 97 19.74 26.45 -33.47
N ALA A 98 18.55 25.96 -33.79
CA ALA A 98 18.04 25.82 -35.15
C ALA A 98 17.35 27.09 -35.70
N ASP A 99 17.52 28.25 -35.06
CA ASP A 99 16.92 29.54 -35.42
C ASP A 99 15.37 29.56 -35.47
N ASN A 100 14.71 28.60 -34.84
CA ASN A 100 13.25 28.56 -34.74
C ASN A 100 12.77 29.14 -33.40
N LEU A 101 12.90 30.47 -33.28
CA LEU A 101 12.63 31.21 -32.04
C LEU A 101 11.20 31.03 -31.53
N PHE A 102 10.21 30.98 -32.42
CA PHE A 102 8.80 30.81 -32.04
C PHE A 102 8.55 29.43 -31.42
N LEU A 103 9.08 28.38 -32.05
CA LEU A 103 8.97 27.01 -31.52
C LEU A 103 9.76 26.86 -30.21
N ALA A 104 10.96 27.44 -30.14
CA ALA A 104 11.79 27.43 -28.94
C ALA A 104 11.08 28.10 -27.75
N ALA A 105 10.45 29.26 -27.96
CA ALA A 105 9.68 29.96 -26.94
C ALA A 105 8.47 29.14 -26.48
N GLY A 106 7.74 28.52 -27.40
CA GLY A 106 6.60 27.66 -27.07
C GLY A 106 7.00 26.42 -26.25
N LEU A 107 8.08 25.75 -26.64
CA LEU A 107 8.61 24.58 -25.93
C LEU A 107 9.18 24.96 -24.56
N ALA A 108 9.90 26.08 -24.45
CA ALA A 108 10.41 26.58 -23.18
C ALA A 108 9.27 26.91 -22.21
N PHE A 109 8.20 27.55 -22.71
CA PHE A 109 7.01 27.83 -21.93
C PHE A 109 6.32 26.55 -21.42
N LEU A 110 6.16 25.54 -22.29
CA LEU A 110 5.61 24.23 -21.90
C LEU A 110 6.49 23.51 -20.86
N GLY A 111 7.81 23.57 -21.02
CA GLY A 111 8.77 23.00 -20.06
C GLY A 111 8.70 23.69 -18.70
N LEU A 112 8.54 25.01 -18.68
CA LEU A 112 8.37 25.79 -17.44
C LEU A 112 7.00 25.54 -16.78
N LEU A 113 5.93 25.35 -17.56
CA LEU A 113 4.62 24.99 -17.01
C LEU A 113 4.67 23.63 -16.29
N GLY A 114 5.26 22.61 -16.92
CA GLY A 114 5.44 21.31 -16.27
C GLY A 114 6.37 21.37 -15.05
N ALA A 115 7.44 22.18 -15.09
CA ALA A 115 8.30 22.37 -13.92
C ALA A 115 7.55 23.07 -12.76
N GLY A 116 6.56 23.90 -13.09
CA GLY A 116 5.71 24.60 -12.12
C GLY A 116 4.76 23.67 -11.37
N GLN A 117 4.07 22.75 -12.06
CA GLN A 117 3.18 21.81 -11.36
C GLN A 117 3.97 20.71 -10.64
N LEU A 118 5.15 20.32 -11.13
CA LEU A 118 6.09 19.46 -10.40
C LEU A 118 6.43 20.02 -9.02
N LEU A 119 6.62 21.33 -8.91
CA LEU A 119 6.92 22.03 -7.65
C LEU A 119 5.77 21.94 -6.64
N VAL A 120 4.52 21.94 -7.12
CA VAL A 120 3.32 21.78 -6.30
C VAL A 120 3.18 20.31 -5.86
N THR A 121 3.40 19.37 -6.77
CA THR A 121 3.38 17.93 -6.51
C THR A 121 4.45 17.53 -5.48
N LEU A 122 5.68 18.05 -5.63
CA LEU A 122 6.78 17.86 -4.67
C LEU A 122 6.48 18.46 -3.30
N ARG A 123 5.79 19.61 -3.23
CA ARG A 123 5.43 20.27 -1.96
C ARG A 123 4.36 19.49 -1.18
N ASN A 124 3.48 18.78 -1.86
CA ASN A 124 2.42 18.00 -1.23
C ASN A 124 2.87 16.61 -0.74
N ILE A 125 4.09 16.17 -1.10
CA ILE A 125 4.68 14.91 -0.61
C ILE A 125 5.57 15.23 0.60
N PRO A 126 5.36 14.64 1.79
CA PRO A 126 6.11 14.99 3.01
C PRO A 126 7.57 14.46 3.06
N GLN A 127 8.06 13.73 2.05
CA GLN A 127 9.38 13.08 2.06
C GLN A 127 10.47 13.83 1.23
N VAL A 128 10.45 15.16 1.18
CA VAL A 128 11.28 15.94 0.24
C VAL A 128 12.73 16.21 0.69
N GLU A 129 13.18 15.73 1.84
CA GLU A 129 14.56 15.97 2.29
C GLU A 129 15.60 15.45 1.28
N LYS A 130 15.36 14.28 0.68
CA LYS A 130 16.32 13.63 -0.23
C LYS A 130 16.33 14.18 -1.66
N VAL A 131 15.24 14.82 -2.09
CA VAL A 131 15.14 15.40 -3.45
C VAL A 131 15.87 16.76 -3.50
N SER A 132 15.88 17.49 -2.38
CA SER A 132 16.59 18.78 -2.28
C SER A 132 18.12 18.64 -2.50
N GLU A 133 18.73 17.55 -2.01
CA GLU A 133 20.16 17.26 -2.23
C GLU A 133 20.48 16.96 -3.70
N GLY A 134 19.58 16.28 -4.42
CA GLY A 134 19.76 15.96 -5.85
C GLY A 134 19.64 17.18 -6.76
N ILE A 135 18.75 18.12 -6.42
CA ILE A 135 18.57 19.38 -7.17
C ILE A 135 19.82 20.27 -7.02
N GLY A 136 20.44 20.31 -5.84
CA GLY A 136 21.69 21.05 -5.60
C GLY A 136 22.83 20.59 -6.53
N TYR A 137 22.99 19.28 -6.69
CA TYR A 137 24.05 18.71 -7.55
C TYR A 137 23.85 19.03 -9.05
N VAL A 138 22.60 19.02 -9.53
CA VAL A 138 22.28 19.39 -10.91
C VAL A 138 22.45 20.89 -11.14
N LEU A 139 22.05 21.72 -10.17
CA LEU A 139 22.24 23.17 -10.25
C LEU A 139 23.73 23.54 -10.27
N ASP A 140 24.56 22.90 -9.44
CA ASP A 140 26.01 23.12 -9.41
C ASP A 140 26.70 22.61 -10.69
N ALA A 141 26.25 21.49 -11.26
CA ALA A 141 26.78 20.99 -12.53
C ALA A 141 26.45 21.93 -13.72
N VAL A 142 25.30 22.59 -13.70
CA VAL A 142 24.91 23.59 -14.70
C VAL A 142 25.64 24.92 -14.48
N ARG A 143 25.83 25.33 -13.22
CA ARG A 143 26.54 26.58 -12.87
C ARG A 143 28.05 26.48 -13.11
N GLY A 144 28.64 25.31 -12.89
CA GLY A 144 30.06 25.03 -13.17
C GLY A 144 30.39 25.05 -14.67
N ARG A 145 29.44 24.67 -15.54
CA ARG A 145 29.65 24.68 -17.00
C ARG A 145 29.60 26.09 -17.63
N GLY A 146 29.04 27.08 -16.91
CA GLY A 146 28.94 28.47 -17.38
C GLY A 146 30.16 29.35 -17.10
N SER A 147 31.14 28.87 -16.31
CA SER A 147 32.28 29.70 -15.87
C SER A 147 33.60 29.44 -16.59
N ASP A 148 33.67 28.44 -17.48
CA ASP A 148 34.93 28.04 -18.13
C ASP A 148 35.16 28.63 -19.54
N ASN A 149 34.34 29.61 -19.96
CA ASN A 149 34.42 30.17 -21.30
C ASN A 149 34.85 31.65 -21.35
N THR A 150 35.81 32.09 -20.53
CA THR A 150 36.59 33.32 -20.83
C THR A 150 37.94 33.37 -20.11
N ALA A 151 39.03 32.90 -20.74
CA ALA A 151 40.34 33.59 -20.83
C ALA A 151 41.46 32.67 -21.37
N GLY A 152 41.92 32.93 -22.60
CA GLY A 152 43.33 33.19 -22.89
C GLY A 152 44.38 32.06 -22.84
N GLN A 153 44.56 31.42 -24.02
CA GLN A 153 45.85 31.03 -24.65
C GLN A 153 46.74 29.89 -24.11
N PRO A 154 47.52 29.25 -25.02
CA PRO A 154 48.07 27.90 -24.85
C PRO A 154 49.56 27.90 -24.49
N GLY A 155 50.00 26.85 -23.79
CA GLY A 155 51.41 26.57 -23.51
C GLY A 155 51.68 25.06 -23.44
N PRO A 156 52.63 24.52 -24.22
CA PRO A 156 52.94 23.10 -24.25
C PRO A 156 54.07 22.72 -23.27
N ASP A 157 54.19 21.40 -23.06
CA ASP A 157 55.27 20.64 -22.43
C ASP A 157 55.35 20.55 -20.90
N GLY A 158 55.31 19.30 -20.41
CA GLY A 158 55.55 18.97 -19.00
C GLY A 158 55.27 17.50 -18.66
N ARG A 159 56.19 16.62 -19.04
CA ARG A 159 56.26 15.17 -18.80
C ARG A 159 55.90 14.70 -17.37
N GLU A 160 55.28 13.51 -17.36
CA GLU A 160 55.55 12.36 -16.48
C GLU A 160 55.61 12.57 -14.95
N ARG A 161 54.72 11.89 -14.20
CA ARG A 161 55.02 10.66 -13.44
C ARG A 161 53.92 10.28 -12.45
N ARG A 162 53.64 8.96 -12.44
CA ARG A 162 53.17 8.12 -11.32
C ARG A 162 51.72 8.37 -10.87
N GLU A 163 50.91 7.38 -10.53
CA GLU A 163 51.00 5.93 -10.28
C GLU A 163 49.54 5.43 -10.43
N GLY A 164 49.24 4.33 -11.09
CA GLY A 164 49.43 3.00 -10.51
C GLY A 164 48.14 2.52 -9.82
N ALA A 165 47.31 1.82 -10.60
CA ALA A 165 46.48 0.68 -10.18
C ALA A 165 45.56 0.79 -8.94
N ASN A 166 44.24 0.88 -9.18
CA ASN A 166 43.29 -0.11 -8.64
C ASN A 166 41.89 0.04 -9.28
N VAL A 167 41.71 -0.48 -10.49
CA VAL A 167 40.40 -0.69 -11.11
C VAL A 167 40.11 -2.19 -11.06
N GLN A 168 39.91 -2.75 -9.87
CA GLN A 168 39.45 -4.13 -9.72
C GLN A 168 38.95 -4.42 -8.30
N GLN A 169 37.93 -3.71 -7.81
CA GLN A 169 37.18 -4.15 -6.61
C GLN A 169 35.87 -3.36 -6.45
N ARG A 170 34.85 -3.66 -7.27
CA ARG A 170 33.43 -3.41 -6.91
C ARG A 170 32.42 -4.15 -7.79
N ARG A 171 32.67 -5.43 -8.07
CA ARG A 171 31.68 -6.37 -8.59
C ARG A 171 31.85 -7.71 -7.90
N GLU A 172 31.55 -7.73 -6.60
CA GLU A 172 31.33 -8.93 -5.80
C GLU A 172 30.70 -8.43 -4.50
N GLY A 173 29.41 -8.72 -4.29
CA GLY A 173 28.71 -8.25 -3.09
C GLY A 173 27.19 -8.23 -3.14
N VAL A 174 26.54 -8.85 -4.14
CA VAL A 174 25.06 -8.87 -4.21
C VAL A 174 24.49 -10.28 -4.48
N ASP A 175 25.22 -11.37 -4.22
CA ASP A 175 24.67 -12.74 -4.44
C ASP A 175 24.82 -13.73 -3.27
N GLU A 176 25.25 -13.29 -2.07
CA GLU A 176 25.40 -14.21 -0.92
C GLU A 176 24.29 -14.16 0.13
N ARG A 177 23.32 -13.23 0.04
CA ARG A 177 22.17 -13.21 0.99
C ARG A 177 20.97 -14.05 0.56
N ALA A 178 20.88 -14.48 -0.70
CA ALA A 178 19.75 -15.26 -1.20
C ALA A 178 19.88 -16.79 -0.98
N ARG A 179 21.04 -17.29 -0.53
CA ARG A 179 21.27 -18.73 -0.35
C ARG A 179 21.21 -19.23 1.10
N ARG A 180 21.10 -18.36 2.10
CA ARG A 180 21.13 -18.78 3.52
C ARG A 180 19.77 -19.10 4.14
N ASP A 181 18.66 -18.60 3.59
CA ASP A 181 17.32 -18.86 4.17
C ASP A 181 16.62 -20.11 3.61
N SER A 182 17.16 -20.73 2.56
CA SER A 182 16.57 -21.95 1.98
C SER A 182 17.06 -23.26 2.64
N ALA A 183 18.01 -23.19 3.58
CA ALA A 183 18.56 -24.36 4.25
C ALA A 183 17.84 -24.71 5.57
N ASP A 184 17.03 -23.81 6.13
CA ASP A 184 16.47 -23.97 7.48
C ASP A 184 15.02 -24.54 7.51
N THR A 185 14.38 -24.68 6.35
CA THR A 185 12.99 -25.20 6.27
C THR A 185 12.89 -26.71 6.04
N ARG A 186 14.01 -27.43 5.88
CA ARG A 186 14.00 -28.89 5.60
C ARG A 186 14.20 -29.79 6.83
N ALA A 187 14.46 -29.22 8.01
CA ALA A 187 14.74 -29.99 9.23
C ALA A 187 13.54 -30.14 10.20
N ARG A 188 12.33 -29.71 9.83
CA ARG A 188 11.17 -29.68 10.75
C ARG A 188 9.92 -30.43 10.27
N ARG A 189 10.08 -31.42 9.39
CA ARG A 189 8.96 -32.29 8.98
C ARG A 189 9.24 -33.75 9.29
N ASP A 190 9.24 -34.05 10.58
CA ASP A 190 8.79 -35.32 11.13
C ASP A 190 8.13 -35.01 12.48
N PRO A 191 6.83 -35.33 12.61
CA PRO A 191 6.52 -36.37 13.58
C PRO A 191 5.39 -37.30 13.12
N ARG A 192 5.64 -38.60 13.33
CA ARG A 192 4.72 -39.68 13.73
C ARG A 192 3.48 -39.93 12.87
#